data_AF-A0A061DVR6-F1
#
_entry.id   AF-A0A061DVR6-F1
#
_cell.length_a   1.000
_cell.length_b   1.000
_cell.length_c   1.000
_cell.angle_alpha   90.00
_cell.angle_beta   90.00
_cell.angle_gamma   90.00
#
_symmetry.space_group_name_H-M   'P 1'
#
loop_
_entity.id
_entity.type
_entity.pdbx_description
1 polymer ?
#
loop_
_entity_poly.entity_id
_entity_poly.type
_entity_poly.pdbx_seq_one_letter_code
_entity_poly.pdbx_strand_id
1 'polypeptide(L)'
;MEMAPFSMRARLHKNHKMPITKKRLKLQPKRRKNGMKGMQERFERLKIEMEEISEEQRGIREGQRQVREKFEAIESECEQLKKETKFIIQQSARTQIKVVLMFKILKARDESDFSTAANLTQLLGQIVAREKEERQALSDA
;
A
#
# COMPACT_ATOMS: atom_id res chain seq x y z
N MET A 1 -57.48 72.89 -4.00
CA MET A 1 -57.44 74.29 -4.47
C MET A 1 -56.61 74.32 -5.73
N GLU A 2 -57.30 74.46 -6.85
CA GLU A 2 -56.75 74.80 -8.17
C GLU A 2 -56.56 76.32 -8.20
N MET A 3 -55.45 76.82 -8.76
CA MET A 3 -55.31 78.18 -9.30
C MET A 3 -54.29 78.11 -10.44
N ALA A 4 -54.72 78.54 -11.61
CA ALA A 4 -54.02 78.44 -12.88
C ALA A 4 -53.27 79.78 -13.20
N PRO A 5 -52.87 80.06 -14.46
CA PRO A 5 -51.47 80.24 -14.85
C PRO A 5 -51.12 81.69 -15.20
N PHE A 6 -49.83 82.05 -15.20
CA PHE A 6 -49.37 83.26 -15.92
C PHE A 6 -48.03 83.02 -16.62
N SER A 7 -48.13 82.85 -17.94
CA SER A 7 -47.05 83.10 -18.89
C SER A 7 -46.79 84.61 -18.99
N MET A 8 -45.56 85.05 -19.24
CA MET A 8 -45.25 86.18 -20.13
C MET A 8 -43.75 86.21 -20.51
N ARG A 9 -43.51 85.83 -21.78
CA ARG A 9 -42.64 86.48 -22.79
C ARG A 9 -41.17 86.86 -22.48
N ALA A 10 -40.31 86.04 -23.08
CA ALA A 10 -39.38 86.36 -24.17
C ALA A 10 -38.29 87.45 -24.00
N ARG A 11 -37.04 87.07 -24.33
CA ARG A 11 -36.23 87.72 -25.38
C ARG A 11 -35.06 86.82 -25.83
N LEU A 12 -34.97 86.65 -27.15
CA LEU A 12 -33.88 86.03 -27.90
C LEU A 12 -32.56 86.81 -27.73
N HIS A 13 -31.40 86.12 -27.70
CA HIS A 13 -30.40 86.23 -28.78
C HIS A 13 -29.17 85.31 -28.62
N LYS A 14 -28.85 84.67 -29.76
CA LYS A 14 -27.53 84.42 -30.38
C LYS A 14 -26.58 83.38 -29.76
N ASN A 15 -26.62 82.20 -30.37
CA ASN A 15 -25.51 81.53 -31.06
C ASN A 15 -24.10 81.64 -30.46
N HIS A 16 -23.67 80.57 -29.78
CA HIS A 16 -22.29 80.09 -29.93
C HIS A 16 -22.28 78.56 -30.01
N LYS A 17 -21.93 78.05 -31.20
CA LYS A 17 -21.66 76.63 -31.44
C LYS A 17 -20.40 76.24 -30.66
N MET A 18 -20.53 75.41 -29.63
CA MET A 18 -19.38 74.73 -29.03
C MET A 18 -19.42 73.25 -29.45
N PRO A 19 -18.36 72.74 -30.12
CA PRO A 19 -18.34 71.38 -30.62
C PRO A 19 -18.26 70.37 -29.48
N ILE A 20 -19.06 69.32 -29.56
CA ILE A 20 -18.99 68.13 -28.70
C ILE A 20 -17.62 67.47 -28.92
N THR A 21 -16.64 67.86 -28.12
CA THR A 21 -15.35 67.18 -28.07
C THR A 21 -15.48 65.97 -27.16
N LYS A 22 -15.72 64.80 -27.78
CA LYS A 22 -15.59 63.50 -27.12
C LYS A 22 -14.16 63.37 -26.58
N LYS A 23 -13.93 63.73 -25.31
CA LYS A 23 -12.70 63.36 -24.61
C LYS A 23 -12.70 61.84 -24.47
N ARG A 24 -12.02 61.17 -25.39
CA ARG A 24 -11.66 59.75 -25.27
C ARG A 24 -11.03 59.54 -23.90
N LEU A 25 -11.68 58.77 -23.03
CA LEU A 25 -11.02 58.11 -21.92
C LEU A 25 -9.87 57.29 -22.51
N LYS A 26 -8.64 57.79 -22.37
CA LYS A 26 -7.44 57.00 -22.67
C LYS A 26 -7.36 55.90 -21.62
N LEU A 27 -7.97 54.75 -21.91
CA LEU A 27 -7.65 53.50 -21.24
C LEU A 27 -6.16 53.23 -21.51
N GLN A 28 -5.32 53.56 -20.54
CA GLN A 28 -3.90 53.24 -20.56
C GLN A 28 -3.73 51.72 -20.74
N PRO A 29 -3.09 51.21 -21.82
CA PRO A 29 -2.90 49.77 -21.99
C PRO A 29 -1.67 49.24 -21.23
N LYS A 30 -1.08 50.04 -20.32
CA LYS A 30 0.23 49.72 -19.72
C LYS A 30 0.22 48.73 -18.55
N ARG A 31 -0.94 48.31 -18.02
CA ARG A 31 -0.99 47.33 -16.90
C ARG A 31 -1.22 45.88 -17.31
N ARG A 32 -1.62 45.60 -18.56
CA ARG A 32 -1.93 44.22 -19.00
C ARG A 32 -0.70 43.38 -19.36
N LYS A 33 0.37 43.99 -19.91
CA LYS A 33 1.60 43.26 -20.27
C LYS A 33 2.38 42.71 -19.06
N ASN A 34 2.44 43.46 -17.95
CA ASN A 34 3.19 43.02 -16.76
C ASN A 34 2.46 41.89 -16.00
N GLY A 35 1.13 41.90 -15.95
CA GLY A 35 0.35 40.81 -15.34
C GLY A 35 0.45 39.50 -16.12
N MET A 36 0.48 39.58 -17.45
CA MET A 36 0.61 38.40 -18.32
C MET A 36 1.99 37.74 -18.21
N LYS A 37 3.07 38.55 -18.11
CA LYS A 37 4.43 38.05 -17.86
C LYS A 37 4.57 37.38 -16.48
N GLY A 38 4.04 38.00 -15.42
CA GLY A 38 4.04 37.39 -14.08
C GLY A 38 3.19 36.12 -13.98
N MET A 39 2.12 36.01 -14.76
CA MET A 39 1.31 34.80 -14.89
C MET A 39 2.09 33.68 -15.57
N GLN A 40 2.82 33.99 -16.64
CA GLN A 40 3.66 33.03 -17.36
C GLN A 40 4.78 32.48 -16.47
N GLU A 41 5.47 33.34 -15.72
CA GLU A 41 6.51 32.91 -14.77
C GLU A 41 5.97 32.01 -13.64
N ARG A 42 4.75 32.28 -13.16
CA ARG A 42 4.07 31.41 -12.17
C ARG A 42 3.71 30.06 -12.77
N PHE A 43 3.25 30.04 -14.02
CA PHE A 43 2.91 28.82 -14.72
C PHE A 43 4.14 27.93 -14.96
N GLU A 44 5.28 28.52 -15.35
CA GLU A 44 6.52 27.74 -15.50
C GLU A 44 7.03 27.18 -14.17
N ARG A 45 6.96 27.95 -13.07
CA ARG A 45 7.29 27.41 -11.74
C ARG A 45 6.38 26.25 -11.36
N LEU A 46 5.07 26.39 -11.55
CA LEU A 46 4.12 25.33 -11.28
C LEU A 46 4.42 24.08 -12.10
N LYS A 47 4.82 24.23 -13.37
CA LYS A 47 5.19 23.12 -14.24
C LYS A 47 6.41 22.36 -13.73
N ILE A 48 7.43 23.08 -13.27
CA ILE A 48 8.64 22.49 -12.67
C ILE A 48 8.29 21.74 -11.38
N GLU A 49 7.53 22.37 -10.48
CA GLU A 49 7.07 21.74 -9.23
C GLU A 49 6.25 20.47 -9.51
N MET A 50 5.37 20.49 -10.52
CA MET A 50 4.60 19.32 -10.92
C MET A 50 5.49 18.19 -11.48
N GLU A 51 6.56 18.52 -12.19
CA GLU A 51 7.51 17.55 -12.71
C GLU A 51 8.32 16.91 -11.57
N GLU A 52 8.80 17.72 -10.61
CA GLU A 52 9.48 17.24 -9.41
C GLU A 52 8.59 16.30 -8.59
N ILE A 53 7.34 16.71 -8.32
CA ILE A 53 6.35 15.86 -7.62
C ILE A 53 6.12 14.56 -8.38
N SER A 54 6.04 14.60 -9.71
CA SER A 54 5.83 13.40 -10.54
C SER A 54 6.97 12.39 -10.39
N GLU A 55 8.22 12.88 -10.38
CA GLU A 55 9.40 12.03 -10.19
C GLU A 55 9.48 11.47 -8.76
N GLU A 56 9.19 12.28 -7.74
CA GLU A 56 9.10 11.80 -6.35
C GLU A 56 8.02 10.71 -6.19
N GLN A 57 6.85 10.92 -6.78
CA GLN A 57 5.75 9.93 -6.77
C GLN A 57 6.11 8.65 -7.53
N ARG A 58 6.96 8.72 -8.55
CA ARG A 58 7.50 7.53 -9.21
C ARG A 58 8.43 6.76 -8.27
N GLY A 59 9.33 7.47 -7.59
CA GLY A 59 10.22 6.88 -6.58
C GLY A 59 9.46 6.22 -5.43
N ILE A 60 8.43 6.86 -4.91
CA ILE A 60 7.57 6.30 -3.86
C ILE A 60 6.89 5.01 -4.34
N ARG A 61 6.30 5.01 -5.54
CA ARG A 61 5.64 3.81 -6.09
C ARG A 61 6.60 2.64 -6.27
N GLU A 62 7.80 2.92 -6.75
CA GLU A 62 8.84 1.92 -6.91
C GLU A 62 9.31 1.37 -5.55
N GLY A 63 9.53 2.25 -4.56
CA GLY A 63 9.85 1.83 -3.19
C GLY A 63 8.75 0.96 -2.58
N GLN A 64 7.48 1.34 -2.75
CA GLN A 64 6.34 0.55 -2.28
C GLN A 64 6.26 -0.82 -2.96
N ARG A 65 6.54 -0.90 -4.26
CA ARG A 65 6.61 -2.16 -5.00
C ARG A 65 7.68 -3.09 -4.42
N GLN A 66 8.91 -2.58 -4.25
CA GLN A 66 10.02 -3.37 -3.70
C GLN A 66 9.73 -3.84 -2.27
N VAL A 67 9.13 -2.99 -1.44
CA VAL A 67 8.73 -3.37 -0.08
C VAL A 67 7.71 -4.50 -0.13
N ARG A 68 6.67 -4.38 -0.96
CA ARG A 68 5.66 -5.44 -1.14
C ARG A 68 6.27 -6.76 -1.57
N GLU A 69 7.12 -6.76 -2.60
CA GLU A 69 7.78 -7.97 -3.11
C GLU A 69 8.61 -8.66 -2.01
N LYS A 70 9.32 -7.89 -1.18
CA LYS A 70 10.07 -8.44 -0.04
C LYS A 70 9.16 -9.03 1.03
N PHE A 71 8.04 -8.39 1.34
CA PHE A 71 7.07 -8.92 2.29
C PHE A 71 6.43 -10.21 1.80
N GLU A 72 6.06 -10.29 0.52
CA GLU A 72 5.52 -11.51 -0.09
C GLU A 72 6.53 -12.67 -0.04
N ALA A 73 7.82 -12.39 -0.30
CA ALA A 73 8.88 -13.39 -0.15
C ALA A 73 9.02 -13.86 1.31
N ILE A 74 9.04 -12.93 2.27
CA ILE A 74 9.12 -13.26 3.71
C ILE A 74 7.92 -14.09 4.15
N GLU A 75 6.71 -13.76 3.71
CA GLU A 75 5.49 -14.52 4.03
C GLU A 75 5.58 -15.95 3.49
N SER A 76 6.05 -16.12 2.25
CA SER A 76 6.27 -17.44 1.66
C SER A 76 7.29 -18.28 2.45
N GLU A 77 8.42 -17.68 2.83
CA GLU A 77 9.43 -18.34 3.67
C GLU A 77 8.88 -18.69 5.05
N CYS A 78 8.08 -17.81 5.67
CA CYS A 78 7.44 -18.08 6.96
C CYS A 78 6.47 -19.25 6.88
N GLU A 79 5.69 -19.36 5.81
CA GLU A 79 4.80 -20.51 5.61
C GLU A 79 5.58 -21.82 5.46
N GLN A 80 6.67 -21.80 4.70
CA GLN A 80 7.53 -22.96 4.54
C GLN A 80 8.17 -23.37 5.88
N LEU A 81 8.76 -22.43 6.61
CA LEU A 81 9.33 -22.67 7.95
C LEU A 81 8.30 -23.24 8.92
N LYS A 82 7.05 -22.78 8.86
CA LYS A 82 5.97 -23.31 9.69
C LYS A 82 5.63 -24.77 9.35
N LYS A 83 5.61 -25.13 8.06
CA LYS A 83 5.41 -26.51 7.60
C LYS A 83 6.55 -27.43 8.05
N GLU A 84 7.79 -26.99 7.86
CA GLU A 84 8.99 -27.72 8.28
C GLU A 84 9.05 -27.90 9.80
N THR A 85 8.78 -26.84 10.57
CA THR A 85 8.74 -26.90 12.04
C THR A 85 7.69 -27.88 12.53
N LYS A 86 6.47 -27.85 11.94
CA LYS A 86 5.42 -28.81 12.28
C LYS A 86 5.86 -30.25 12.01
N PHE A 87 6.53 -30.48 10.87
CA PHE A 87 7.08 -31.80 10.54
C PHE A 87 8.14 -32.25 11.55
N ILE A 88 9.09 -31.38 11.91
CA ILE A 88 10.14 -31.68 12.90
C ILE A 88 9.53 -32.01 14.26
N ILE A 89 8.54 -31.24 14.73
CA ILE A 89 7.84 -31.50 16.00
C ILE A 89 7.22 -32.90 15.99
N GLN A 90 6.53 -33.26 14.90
CA GLN A 90 5.90 -34.58 14.76
C GLN A 90 6.95 -35.71 14.74
N GLN A 91 8.05 -35.55 14.01
CA GLN A 91 9.14 -36.53 13.99
C GLN A 91 9.84 -36.65 15.35
N SER A 92 9.99 -35.53 16.06
CA SER A 92 10.60 -35.49 17.40
C SER A 92 9.74 -36.24 18.42
N ALA A 93 8.43 -36.00 18.43
CA ALA A 93 7.49 -36.69 19.31
C ALA A 93 7.49 -38.21 19.05
N ARG A 94 7.46 -38.63 17.78
CA ARG A 94 7.59 -40.05 17.39
C ARG A 94 8.90 -40.66 17.90
N THR A 95 10.01 -39.93 17.75
CA THR A 95 11.33 -40.38 18.25
C THR A 95 11.35 -40.54 19.75
N GLN A 96 10.78 -39.60 20.51
CA GLN A 96 10.63 -39.71 21.96
C GLN A 96 9.83 -40.94 22.37
N ILE A 97 8.71 -41.22 21.69
CA ILE A 97 7.90 -42.43 21.93
C ILE A 97 8.74 -43.70 21.74
N LYS A 98 9.52 -43.77 20.66
CA LYS A 98 10.40 -44.92 20.40
C LYS A 98 11.46 -45.09 21.49
N VAL A 99 12.10 -44.01 21.93
CA VAL A 99 13.08 -44.04 23.02
C VAL A 99 12.44 -44.52 24.33
N VAL A 100 11.26 -44.02 24.68
CA VAL A 100 10.52 -44.46 25.87
C VAL A 100 10.16 -45.94 25.78
N LEU A 101 9.72 -46.42 24.61
CA LEU A 101 9.46 -47.85 24.40
C LEU A 101 10.71 -48.70 24.55
N MET A 102 11.85 -48.27 23.98
CA MET A 102 13.13 -48.95 24.13
C MET A 102 13.54 -49.05 25.61
N PHE A 103 13.37 -47.96 26.38
CA PHE A 103 13.65 -47.98 27.82
C PHE A 103 12.74 -48.95 28.57
N LYS A 104 11.43 -48.98 28.26
CA LYS A 104 10.49 -49.94 28.85
C LYS A 104 10.82 -51.39 28.52
N ILE A 105 11.31 -51.67 27.31
CA ILE A 105 11.79 -53.01 26.92
C ILE A 105 12.99 -53.42 27.78
N LEU A 106 13.97 -52.52 27.94
CA LEU A 106 15.14 -52.79 28.78
C LEU A 106 14.73 -53.05 30.23
N LYS A 107 13.81 -52.25 30.78
CA LYS A 107 13.27 -52.45 32.13
C LYS A 107 12.56 -53.80 32.27
N ALA A 108 11.68 -54.17 31.33
CA ALA A 108 10.98 -55.46 31.38
C ALA A 108 11.97 -56.65 31.32
N ARG A 109 13.06 -56.52 30.56
CA ARG A 109 14.12 -57.54 30.52
C ARG A 109 14.89 -57.62 31.84
N ASP A 110 15.20 -56.49 32.45
CA ASP A 110 15.85 -56.41 33.77
C ASP A 110 14.99 -57.09 34.85
N GLU A 111 13.68 -56.86 34.80
CA GLU A 111 12.68 -57.49 35.69
C GLU A 111 12.34 -58.94 35.30
N SER A 112 13.02 -59.52 34.29
CA SER A 112 12.75 -60.87 33.73
C SER A 112 11.32 -61.08 33.21
N ASP A 113 10.57 -60.01 32.93
CA ASP A 113 9.27 -60.05 32.25
C ASP A 113 9.44 -60.10 30.73
N PHE A 114 9.80 -61.29 30.24
CA PHE A 114 10.03 -61.53 28.82
C PHE A 114 8.76 -61.41 27.96
N SER A 115 7.58 -61.64 28.55
CA SER A 115 6.29 -61.50 27.87
C SER A 115 6.04 -60.04 27.50
N THR A 116 6.14 -59.14 28.49
CA THR A 116 6.02 -57.69 28.26
C THR A 116 7.12 -57.17 27.33
N ALA A 117 8.37 -57.62 27.51
CA ALA A 117 9.46 -57.23 26.63
C ALA A 117 9.21 -57.62 25.16
N ALA A 118 8.68 -58.82 24.91
CA ALA A 118 8.33 -59.28 23.56
C ALA A 118 7.21 -58.43 22.94
N ASN A 119 6.13 -58.18 23.69
CA ASN A 119 5.00 -57.37 23.25
C ASN A 119 5.43 -55.93 22.88
N LEU A 120 6.24 -55.30 23.73
CA LEU A 120 6.77 -53.95 23.48
C LEU A 120 7.73 -53.93 22.28
N THR A 121 8.53 -54.97 22.09
CA THR A 121 9.43 -55.09 20.94
C THR A 121 8.64 -55.21 19.64
N GLN A 122 7.57 -56.01 19.61
CA GLN A 122 6.67 -56.11 18.46
C GLN A 122 6.02 -54.76 18.14
N LEU A 123 5.52 -54.05 19.16
CA LEU A 123 4.93 -52.72 19.00
C LEU A 123 5.93 -51.72 18.43
N LEU A 124 7.16 -51.69 18.93
CA LEU A 124 8.23 -50.84 18.40
C LEU A 124 8.51 -51.16 16.92
N GLY A 125 8.55 -52.44 16.55
CA GLY A 125 8.72 -52.88 15.17
C GLY A 125 7.60 -52.39 14.25
N GLN A 126 6.35 -52.45 14.69
CA GLN A 126 5.20 -51.92 13.94
C GLN A 126 5.26 -50.40 13.74
N ILE A 127 5.71 -49.65 14.75
CA ILE A 127 5.89 -48.20 14.64
C ILE A 127 6.96 -47.88 13.59
N VAL A 128 8.12 -48.55 13.65
CA VAL A 128 9.23 -48.33 12.71
C VAL A 128 8.84 -48.72 11.29
N ALA A 129 8.09 -49.82 11.11
CA ALA A 129 7.61 -50.24 9.80
C ALA A 129 6.68 -49.19 9.16
N ARG A 130 5.67 -48.72 9.91
CA ARG A 130 4.77 -47.65 9.43
C ARG A 130 5.50 -46.35 9.10
N GLU A 131 6.46 -45.94 9.92
CA GLU A 131 7.26 -44.75 9.62
C GLU A 131 8.08 -44.90 8.33
N LYS A 132 8.57 -46.12 8.05
CA LYS A 132 9.30 -46.39 6.80
C LYS A 132 8.37 -46.28 5.59
N GLU A 133 7.17 -46.85 5.68
CA GLU A 133 6.14 -46.75 4.63
C GLU A 133 5.73 -45.28 4.39
N GLU A 134 5.48 -44.51 5.46
CA GLU A 134 5.16 -43.08 5.38
C GLU A 134 6.28 -42.29 4.67
N ARG A 135 7.55 -42.57 4.99
CA ARG A 135 8.70 -41.91 4.34
C ARG A 135 8.84 -42.26 2.87
N GLN A 136 8.53 -43.50 2.49
CA GLN A 136 8.59 -43.96 1.10
C GLN A 136 7.46 -43.34 0.27
N ALA A 137 6.25 -43.25 0.83
CA ALA A 137 5.15 -42.54 0.19
C ALA A 137 5.41 -41.04 -0.03
N LEU A 138 6.21 -40.41 0.85
CA LEU A 138 6.65 -39.02 0.71
C LEU A 138 7.79 -38.82 -0.30
N SER A 139 8.60 -39.85 -0.58
CA SER A 139 9.66 -39.77 -1.60
C SER A 139 9.17 -40.01 -3.02
N ASP A 140 8.07 -40.74 -3.15
CA ASP A 140 7.50 -41.15 -4.44
C ASP A 140 6.43 -40.17 -4.97
N ALA A 141 6.09 -39.14 -4.18
CA ALA A 141 5.11 -38.09 -4.50
C ALA A 141 5.80 -36.77 -4.90
#